data_AF-D9CIB2-F1
#
_entry.id   AF-D9CIB2-F1
#
_cell.length_a   1.000
_cell.length_b   1.000
_cell.length_c   1.000
_cell.angle_alpha   90.00
_cell.angle_beta   90.00
_cell.angle_gamma   90.00
#
_symmetry.space_group_name_H-M   'P 1'
#
loop_
_entity.id
_entity.type
_entity.pdbx_description
1 polymer ?
#
loop_
_entity_poly.entity_id
_entity_poly.type
_entity_poly.pdbx_seq_one_letter_code
_entity_poly.pdbx_strand_id
1 'polypeptide(L)'
;MCYFWAGSYEDFRPDSSKFKTTDYGKGLDGWPGEWWLNTNSSNVRAIMLSRMDLAVQKGCDGVDPDNVDGYENDTGLDLSEDTAVEYLTFLASEAHSRGLAIGLKNGGNIVNRTLDMMQWEVNESCEEYSECDLFQPFIAAGKPVFHI
;
A
#
# COMPACT_ATOMS: atom_id res chain seq x y z
N MET A 1 -12.56 0.18 7.85
CA MET A 1 -11.31 0.24 7.05
C MET A 1 -11.40 1.45 6.13
N CYS A 2 -10.32 2.21 5.98
CA CYS A 2 -10.26 3.39 5.14
C CYS A 2 -9.15 3.23 4.09
N TYR A 3 -9.57 3.15 2.84
CA TYR A 3 -8.71 3.01 1.68
C TYR A 3 -8.00 4.32 1.34
N PHE A 4 -6.72 4.23 0.96
CA PHE A 4 -6.01 5.32 0.29
C PHE A 4 -4.86 4.77 -0.56
N TRP A 5 -4.49 5.49 -1.60
CA TRP A 5 -3.33 5.18 -2.42
C TRP A 5 -2.03 5.50 -1.66
N ALA A 6 -1.20 4.50 -1.42
CA ALA A 6 0.06 4.65 -0.70
C ALA A 6 1.28 4.62 -1.64
N GLY A 7 1.18 3.94 -2.77
CA GLY A 7 2.25 3.87 -3.78
C GLY A 7 1.94 4.55 -5.10
N SER A 8 0.84 5.31 -5.20
CA SER A 8 0.57 6.18 -6.36
C SER A 8 0.14 7.59 -5.96
N TYR A 9 0.45 8.53 -6.85
CA TYR A 9 0.07 9.94 -6.83
C TYR A 9 -1.13 10.16 -7.74
N GLU A 10 -2.15 10.87 -7.24
CA GLU A 10 -3.32 11.24 -8.02
C GLU A 10 -3.55 12.76 -8.00
N ASP A 11 -3.62 13.38 -9.18
CA ASP A 11 -3.60 14.85 -9.32
C ASP A 11 -4.86 15.56 -8.78
N PHE A 12 -5.96 14.83 -8.66
CA PHE A 12 -7.25 15.32 -8.19
C PHE A 12 -7.42 15.25 -6.66
N ARG A 13 -6.49 14.61 -5.92
CA ARG A 13 -6.60 14.55 -4.46
C ARG A 13 -6.40 15.94 -3.84
N PRO A 14 -7.09 16.26 -2.73
CA PRO A 14 -6.98 17.57 -2.09
C PRO A 14 -5.57 17.86 -1.52
N ASP A 15 -4.75 16.82 -1.35
CA ASP A 15 -3.34 16.92 -0.92
C ASP A 15 -2.34 16.76 -2.07
N SER A 16 -2.78 16.70 -3.33
CA SER A 16 -1.92 16.47 -4.49
C SER A 16 -0.80 17.52 -4.62
N SER A 17 -1.08 18.77 -4.25
CA SER A 17 -0.09 19.86 -4.26
C SER A 17 1.08 19.69 -3.27
N LYS A 18 1.01 18.72 -2.35
CA LYS A 18 2.11 18.41 -1.42
C LYS A 18 3.19 17.53 -2.04
N PHE A 19 2.89 16.81 -3.12
CA PHE A 19 3.85 15.99 -3.83
C PHE A 19 4.76 16.87 -4.69
N LYS A 20 6.04 16.50 -4.77
CA LYS A 20 7.03 17.12 -5.65
C LYS A 20 7.17 16.29 -6.91
N THR A 21 7.61 16.89 -8.00
CA THR A 21 7.90 16.18 -9.24
C THR A 21 8.97 15.08 -9.09
N THR A 22 9.80 15.14 -8.05
CA THR A 22 10.78 14.09 -7.70
C THR A 22 10.19 12.92 -6.91
N ASP A 23 8.94 13.02 -6.49
CA ASP A 23 8.28 12.01 -5.65
C ASP A 23 7.57 10.92 -6.46
N TYR A 24 7.44 11.08 -7.79
CA TYR A 24 6.75 10.12 -8.63
C TYR A 24 7.47 9.90 -9.96
N GLY A 25 7.25 8.72 -10.53
CA GLY A 25 7.84 8.25 -11.77
C GLY A 25 6.84 8.19 -12.91
N LYS A 26 6.78 7.03 -13.56
CA LYS A 26 5.89 6.75 -14.70
C LYS A 26 4.42 6.70 -14.26
N GLY A 27 3.53 6.93 -15.22
CA GLY A 27 2.10 6.75 -15.04
C GLY A 27 1.75 5.28 -14.78
N LEU A 28 0.66 5.02 -14.06
CA LEU A 28 0.12 3.68 -13.89
C LEU A 28 -0.60 3.25 -15.17
N ASP A 29 -0.24 2.09 -15.69
CA ASP A 29 -0.87 1.54 -16.89
C ASP A 29 -2.34 1.24 -16.62
N GLY A 30 -3.22 1.77 -17.48
CA GLY A 30 -4.68 1.65 -17.31
C GLY A 30 -5.33 2.73 -16.45
N TRP A 31 -4.56 3.59 -15.78
CA TRP A 31 -5.07 4.61 -14.85
C TRP A 31 -4.57 6.02 -15.21
N PRO A 32 -5.26 6.72 -16.14
CA PRO A 32 -4.89 8.09 -16.52
C PRO A 32 -4.99 9.07 -15.35
N GLY A 33 -3.95 9.88 -15.14
CA GLY A 33 -3.89 10.82 -14.01
C GLY A 33 -3.34 10.21 -12.73
N GLU A 34 -2.72 9.03 -12.82
CA GLU A 34 -2.11 8.33 -11.70
C GLU A 34 -0.66 7.96 -12.01
N TRP A 35 0.25 8.17 -11.05
CA TRP A 35 1.70 7.95 -11.23
C TRP A 35 2.31 7.19 -10.05
N TRP A 36 3.28 6.32 -10.32
CA TRP A 36 3.95 5.55 -9.28
C TRP A 36 4.77 6.45 -8.35
N LEU A 37 4.63 6.25 -7.04
CA LEU A 37 5.37 7.01 -6.03
C LEU A 37 6.73 6.39 -5.74
N ASN A 38 7.70 7.26 -5.49
CA ASN A 38 8.94 6.90 -4.85
C ASN A 38 8.70 6.71 -3.35
N THR A 39 8.41 5.48 -2.94
CA THR A 39 8.12 5.09 -1.55
C THR A 39 9.31 5.28 -0.59
N ASN A 40 10.51 5.50 -1.12
CA ASN A 40 11.69 5.88 -0.34
C ASN A 40 11.78 7.39 -0.06
N SER A 41 10.94 8.22 -0.69
CA SER A 41 10.90 9.66 -0.44
C SER A 41 10.35 9.97 0.95
N SER A 42 11.10 10.78 1.70
CA SER A 42 10.64 11.29 3.00
C SER A 42 9.41 12.20 2.87
N ASN A 43 9.24 12.88 1.72
CA ASN A 43 8.06 13.69 1.46
C ASN A 43 6.81 12.81 1.28
N VAL A 44 6.93 11.74 0.49
CA VAL A 44 5.86 10.75 0.30
C VAL A 44 5.45 10.13 1.64
N ARG A 45 6.43 9.68 2.43
CA ARG A 45 6.19 9.12 3.76
C ARG A 45 5.44 10.09 4.67
N ALA A 46 5.84 11.37 4.70
CA ALA A 46 5.15 12.40 5.50
C ALA A 46 3.70 12.66 5.03
N ILE A 47 3.42 12.57 3.73
CA ILE A 47 2.06 12.67 3.20
C ILE A 47 1.22 11.47 3.67
N MET A 48 1.76 10.26 3.65
CA MET A 48 1.05 9.07 4.15
C MET A 48 0.76 9.14 5.65
N LEU A 49 1.68 9.70 6.46
CA LEU A 49 1.39 10.00 7.87
C LEU A 49 0.18 10.92 8.01
N SER A 50 0.12 11.98 7.20
CA SER A 50 -1.02 12.90 7.21
C SER A 50 -2.33 12.23 6.78
N ARG A 51 -2.27 11.28 5.83
CA ARG A 51 -3.44 10.49 5.40
C ARG A 51 -3.89 9.53 6.51
N MET A 52 -2.98 8.92 7.26
CA MET A 52 -3.30 8.10 8.44
C MET A 52 -3.85 8.94 9.60
N ASP A 53 -3.31 10.14 9.85
CA ASP A 53 -3.87 11.06 10.85
C ASP A 53 -5.32 11.44 10.51
N LEU A 54 -5.62 11.66 9.23
CA LEU A 54 -6.97 11.90 8.75
C LEU A 54 -7.87 10.66 8.94
N ALA A 55 -7.34 9.46 8.74
CA ALA A 55 -8.07 8.21 8.99
C ALA A 55 -8.49 8.11 10.48
N VAL A 56 -7.59 8.43 11.42
CA VAL A 56 -7.92 8.51 12.85
C VAL A 56 -9.02 9.54 13.11
N GLN A 57 -8.88 10.76 12.56
CA GLN A 57 -9.87 11.82 12.74
C GLN A 57 -11.27 11.44 12.22
N LYS A 58 -11.32 10.58 11.20
CA LYS A 58 -12.57 10.06 10.63
C LYS A 58 -13.11 8.83 11.36
N GLY A 59 -12.43 8.33 12.38
CA GLY A 59 -12.86 7.16 13.16
C GLY A 59 -12.66 5.84 12.43
N CYS A 60 -11.66 5.74 11.54
CA CYS A 60 -11.31 4.48 10.89
C CYS A 60 -10.71 3.51 11.91
N ASP A 61 -11.12 2.23 11.89
CA ASP A 61 -10.49 1.18 12.71
C ASP A 61 -9.19 0.62 12.10
N GLY A 62 -8.94 0.94 10.83
CA GLY A 62 -7.76 0.50 10.11
C GLY A 62 -7.74 1.02 8.68
N VAL A 63 -6.62 0.80 7.99
CA VAL A 63 -6.31 1.37 6.69
C VAL A 63 -5.95 0.32 5.66
N ASP A 64 -6.28 0.61 4.41
CA ASP A 64 -6.02 -0.23 3.24
C ASP A 64 -5.17 0.57 2.23
N PRO A 65 -3.82 0.50 2.34
CA PRO A 65 -2.89 1.26 1.51
C PRO A 65 -2.66 0.57 0.16
N ASP A 66 -3.08 1.20 -0.93
CA ASP A 66 -2.97 0.63 -2.28
C ASP A 66 -1.65 0.92 -2.99
N ASN A 67 -1.40 0.18 -4.08
CA ASN A 67 -0.26 0.31 -5.00
C ASN A 67 1.11 0.11 -4.33
N VAL A 68 1.18 -0.78 -3.33
CA VAL A 68 2.41 -1.11 -2.59
C VAL A 68 3.31 -2.12 -3.31
N ASP A 69 2.88 -2.56 -4.48
CA ASP A 69 3.47 -3.55 -5.40
C ASP A 69 4.17 -2.90 -6.60
N GLY A 70 4.58 -1.63 -6.49
CA GLY A 70 5.32 -0.93 -7.55
C GLY A 70 6.61 -1.64 -7.99
N TYR A 71 7.18 -2.53 -7.17
CA TYR A 71 8.34 -3.36 -7.55
C TYR A 71 8.03 -4.40 -8.64
N GLU A 72 6.75 -4.69 -8.90
CA GLU A 72 6.29 -5.61 -9.96
C GLU A 72 5.98 -4.87 -11.27
N ASN A 73 6.16 -3.54 -11.30
CA ASN A 73 5.71 -2.66 -12.37
C ASN A 73 6.85 -1.81 -12.97
N ASP A 74 6.66 -1.31 -14.21
CA ASP A 74 7.59 -0.34 -14.82
C ASP A 74 7.33 1.07 -14.29
N THR A 75 7.85 1.36 -13.10
CA THR A 75 7.63 2.63 -12.39
C THR A 75 8.58 3.74 -12.82
N GLY A 76 9.70 3.39 -13.47
CA GLY A 76 10.81 4.32 -13.69
C GLY A 76 11.54 4.75 -12.40
N LEU A 77 11.32 4.03 -11.30
CA LEU A 77 11.93 4.24 -9.99
C LEU A 77 12.70 2.97 -9.57
N ASP A 78 13.65 3.12 -8.66
CA ASP A 78 14.40 2.00 -8.09
C ASP A 78 13.61 1.36 -6.94
N LEU A 79 12.54 0.64 -7.30
CA LEU A 79 11.67 -0.08 -6.37
C LEU A 79 11.95 -1.59 -6.49
N SER A 80 12.16 -2.21 -5.34
CA SER A 80 12.37 -3.65 -5.17
C SER A 80 11.47 -4.20 -4.05
N GLU A 81 11.35 -5.52 -3.95
CA GLU A 81 10.68 -6.17 -2.81
C GLU A 81 11.21 -5.69 -1.46
N ASP A 82 12.53 -5.47 -1.35
CA ASP A 82 13.14 -4.96 -0.11
C ASP A 82 12.63 -3.57 0.23
N THR A 83 12.60 -2.65 -0.74
CA THR A 83 12.08 -1.31 -0.51
C THR A 83 10.57 -1.31 -0.22
N ALA A 84 9.82 -2.24 -0.79
CA ALA A 84 8.39 -2.41 -0.53
C ALA A 84 8.14 -2.92 0.90
N VAL A 85 8.90 -3.92 1.34
CA VAL A 85 8.83 -4.44 2.71
C VAL A 85 9.27 -3.38 3.73
N GLU A 86 10.31 -2.59 3.44
CA GLU A 86 10.71 -1.46 4.30
C GLU A 86 9.62 -0.38 4.38
N TYR A 87 8.95 -0.09 3.27
CA TYR A 87 7.85 0.86 3.23
C TYR A 87 6.63 0.37 4.00
N LEU A 88 6.24 -0.90 3.80
CA LEU A 88 5.14 -1.53 4.54
C LEU A 88 5.44 -1.66 6.03
N THR A 89 6.69 -1.92 6.41
CA THR A 89 7.12 -1.89 7.83
C THR A 89 6.89 -0.51 8.43
N PHE A 90 7.27 0.53 7.71
CA PHE A 90 7.03 1.91 8.12
C PHE A 90 5.52 2.20 8.25
N LEU A 91 4.71 1.88 7.23
CA LEU A 91 3.27 2.13 7.27
C LEU A 91 2.59 1.36 8.40
N ALA A 92 2.94 0.08 8.60
CA ALA A 92 2.37 -0.74 9.66
C ALA A 92 2.72 -0.19 11.05
N SER A 93 3.98 0.17 11.28
CA SER A 93 4.41 0.78 12.55
C SER A 93 3.64 2.08 12.83
N GLU A 94 3.42 2.92 11.82
CA GLU A 94 2.73 4.20 11.95
C GLU A 94 1.22 4.05 12.07
N ALA A 95 0.63 3.04 11.43
CA ALA A 95 -0.77 2.68 11.65
C ALA A 95 -0.98 2.15 13.08
N HIS A 96 -0.15 1.21 13.54
CA HIS A 96 -0.25 0.63 14.88
C HIS A 96 -0.04 1.66 15.98
N SER A 97 0.89 2.61 15.81
CA SER A 97 1.11 3.69 16.78
C SER A 97 -0.11 4.61 16.94
N ARG A 98 -0.99 4.64 15.93
CA ARG A 98 -2.27 5.36 15.92
C ARG A 98 -3.47 4.51 16.34
N GLY A 99 -3.25 3.25 16.70
CA GLY A 99 -4.33 2.30 16.99
C GLY A 99 -5.10 1.84 15.76
N LEU A 100 -4.57 2.05 14.55
CA LEU A 100 -5.14 1.57 13.30
C LEU A 100 -4.58 0.18 12.97
N ALA A 101 -5.44 -0.73 12.55
CA ALA A 101 -5.00 -1.93 11.85
C ALA A 101 -4.60 -1.60 10.39
N ILE A 102 -3.82 -2.47 9.75
CA ILE A 102 -3.37 -2.30 8.36
C ILE A 102 -3.41 -3.64 7.61
N GLY A 103 -3.74 -3.59 6.32
CA GLY A 103 -3.71 -4.74 5.41
C GLY A 103 -2.58 -4.67 4.39
N LEU A 104 -2.23 -5.84 3.84
CA LEU A 104 -1.48 -5.94 2.59
C LEU A 104 -2.47 -5.93 1.42
N LYS A 105 -2.30 -5.03 0.47
CA LYS A 105 -3.07 -5.01 -0.79
C LYS A 105 -2.25 -5.70 -1.88
N ASN A 106 -2.77 -6.77 -2.47
CA ASN A 106 -2.06 -7.63 -3.42
C ASN A 106 -0.67 -8.03 -2.89
N GLY A 107 0.41 -7.89 -3.67
CA GLY A 107 1.79 -8.09 -3.19
C GLY A 107 2.11 -9.53 -2.78
N GLY A 108 1.63 -10.51 -3.55
CA GLY A 108 1.77 -11.95 -3.26
C GLY A 108 3.22 -12.39 -2.98
N ASN A 109 4.20 -11.79 -3.67
CA ASN A 109 5.62 -12.13 -3.52
C ASN A 109 6.22 -11.75 -2.15
N ILE A 110 5.62 -10.79 -1.45
CA ILE A 110 6.12 -10.31 -0.15
C ILE A 110 5.26 -10.75 1.04
N VAL A 111 4.22 -11.56 0.83
CA VAL A 111 3.31 -12.05 1.88
C VAL A 111 4.07 -12.59 3.09
N ASN A 112 5.00 -13.52 2.91
CA ASN A 112 5.73 -14.12 4.03
C ASN A 112 6.61 -13.12 4.80
N ARG A 113 7.03 -12.03 4.17
CA ARG A 113 7.88 -10.99 4.77
C ARG A 113 7.07 -9.92 5.50
N THR A 114 5.77 -9.81 5.20
CA THR A 114 4.88 -8.78 5.77
C THR A 114 3.80 -9.36 6.67
N LEU A 115 3.58 -10.67 6.62
CA LEU A 115 2.52 -11.38 7.32
C LEU A 115 2.40 -10.96 8.78
N ASP A 116 3.50 -10.95 9.54
CA ASP A 116 3.47 -10.71 10.99
C ASP A 116 2.96 -9.32 11.38
N MET A 117 3.20 -8.30 10.55
CA MET A 117 2.79 -6.92 10.83
C MET A 117 1.41 -6.56 10.28
N MET A 118 0.87 -7.36 9.35
CA MET A 118 -0.44 -7.10 8.74
C MET A 118 -1.56 -7.77 9.53
N GLN A 119 -2.76 -7.18 9.52
CA GLN A 119 -3.94 -7.73 10.16
C GLN A 119 -4.82 -8.52 9.18
N TRP A 120 -4.74 -8.21 7.89
CA TRP A 120 -5.46 -8.89 6.82
C TRP A 120 -4.72 -8.71 5.49
N GLU A 121 -5.24 -9.37 4.47
CA GLU A 121 -4.91 -9.18 3.08
C GLU A 121 -6.15 -8.65 2.33
N VAL A 122 -5.97 -7.80 1.32
CA VAL A 122 -6.97 -7.44 0.31
C VAL A 122 -6.44 -7.81 -1.07
N ASN A 123 -7.08 -8.78 -1.73
CA ASN A 123 -6.67 -9.28 -3.03
C ASN A 123 -7.70 -8.91 -4.10
N GLU A 124 -7.22 -8.58 -5.29
CA GLU A 124 -8.03 -8.44 -6.49
C GLU A 124 -7.76 -9.59 -7.46
N SER A 125 -8.81 -10.27 -7.93
CA SER A 125 -8.74 -11.20 -9.08
C SER A 125 -7.82 -12.43 -8.92
N CYS A 126 -7.51 -12.93 -7.70
CA CYS A 126 -6.62 -14.09 -7.60
C CYS A 126 -7.15 -15.35 -8.29
N GLU A 127 -8.47 -15.51 -8.37
CA GLU A 127 -9.10 -16.63 -9.08
C GLU A 127 -8.90 -16.51 -10.60
N GLU A 128 -8.96 -15.29 -11.14
CA GLU A 128 -8.75 -15.02 -12.56
C GLU A 128 -7.30 -15.30 -12.96
N TYR A 129 -6.34 -14.92 -12.11
CA TYR A 129 -4.91 -15.09 -12.36
C TYR A 129 -4.31 -16.38 -11.77
N SER A 130 -5.13 -17.23 -11.15
CA SER A 130 -4.70 -18.49 -10.52
C SER A 130 -3.58 -18.30 -9.48
N GLU A 131 -3.70 -17.27 -8.65
CA GLU A 131 -2.69 -16.86 -7.67
C GLU A 131 -3.19 -16.89 -6.20
N CYS A 132 -4.39 -17.42 -5.95
CA CYS A 132 -4.96 -17.45 -4.60
C CYS A 132 -4.11 -18.21 -3.57
N ASP A 133 -3.27 -19.13 -4.04
CA ASP A 133 -2.32 -19.87 -3.19
C ASP A 133 -1.28 -18.95 -2.53
N LEU A 134 -0.96 -17.80 -3.13
CA LEU A 134 -0.01 -16.83 -2.57
C LEU A 134 -0.51 -16.22 -1.26
N PHE A 135 -1.83 -16.13 -1.07
CA PHE A 135 -2.46 -15.47 0.08
C PHE A 135 -2.90 -16.45 1.17
N GLN A 136 -2.81 -17.76 0.93
CA GLN A 136 -3.08 -18.80 1.94
C GLN A 136 -2.30 -18.65 3.26
N PRO A 137 -1.06 -18.11 3.30
CA PRO A 137 -0.38 -17.84 4.56
C PRO A 137 -1.16 -16.93 5.52
N PHE A 138 -1.96 -15.98 5.03
CA PHE A 138 -2.84 -15.17 5.89
C PHE A 138 -3.90 -16.04 6.56
N ILE A 139 -4.58 -16.89 5.80
CA ILE A 139 -5.60 -17.81 6.32
C ILE A 139 -5.00 -18.79 7.33
N ALA A 140 -3.83 -19.36 7.02
CA ALA A 140 -3.11 -20.27 7.90
C ALA A 140 -2.69 -19.60 9.23
N ALA A 141 -2.40 -18.30 9.22
CA ALA A 141 -2.12 -17.49 10.40
C ALA A 141 -3.37 -16.99 11.14
N GLY A 142 -4.57 -17.37 10.70
CA GLY A 142 -5.84 -16.92 11.27
C GLY A 142 -6.20 -15.47 10.93
N LYS A 143 -5.63 -14.93 9.86
CA LYS A 143 -5.88 -13.58 9.35
C LYS A 143 -6.78 -13.64 8.12
N PRO A 144 -7.79 -12.75 7.98
CA PRO A 144 -8.70 -12.80 6.85
C PRO A 144 -8.03 -12.31 5.55
N VAL A 145 -8.55 -12.81 4.44
CA VAL A 145 -8.27 -12.37 3.06
C VAL A 145 -9.58 -11.78 2.53
N PHE A 146 -9.58 -10.49 2.21
CA PHE A 146 -10.72 -9.79 1.62
C PHE A 146 -10.57 -9.82 0.09
N HIS A 147 -11.09 -10.88 -0.52
CA HIS A 147 -11.03 -11.10 -1.97
C HIS A 147 -12.08 -10.26 -2.73
N ILE A 148 -11.66 -9.64 -3.84
CA ILE A 148 -12.47 -8.85 -4.77
C ILE A 148 -12.51 -9.55 -6.13
#